data_AF-A0A2N3DK75-F1
#
_entry.id   AF-A0A2N3DK75-F1
#
_cell.length_a   1.000
_cell.length_b   1.000
_cell.length_c   1.000
_cell.angle_alpha   90.00
_cell.angle_beta   90.00
_cell.angle_gamma   90.00
#
_symmetry.space_group_name_H-M   'P 1'
#
loop_
_entity.id
_entity.type
_entity.pdbx_description
1 polymer ?
#
loop_
_entity_poly.entity_id
_entity_poly.type
_entity_poly.pdbx_seq_one_letter_code
_entity_poly.pdbx_strand_id
1 'polypeptide(L)'
;MTAAPRKGRKVSFEAAATAPEADPWSQISTLRFMIDPPYGGELLVDFTSLRPRGLALAFARGLFMLVAPRGPILVRSSIKTYVTQLPSFFAYLAGTGDRINGPADLRTDHIDGFERWLAAQGKSRTHAPTYVAKVVSVLRRIAADGPELVDPGLRERLRYVSSHPHVRPRPRDAYSPYVARQLRDAARADLVAIEARLRSGPRFDEVPETEGAYREAHAAIDARGVLHYRDPAYQSLYKLRWIRELSGARFNLSLHAAHYLTAHDVVPLLVLLSLETGLELECCKSLTIDCLRNASGGTVDVAYTKLRAHGAEHKTIRVRDGGSSTPGGLIRRIIALSAKARVHNSSDNLWVYYQTNEITAGIRQPRMTIDAWTQRHGIVDDAGRPLFLRLSQLRKTHKALWYLKTEG
;
A
#
# COMPACT_ATOMS: atom_id res chain seq x y z
N MET A 1 61.74 -10.71 13.76
CA MET A 1 60.89 -9.80 12.96
C MET A 1 59.43 -10.12 13.24
N THR A 2 58.77 -9.33 14.08
CA THR A 2 57.37 -9.51 14.48
C THR A 2 56.66 -8.17 14.33
N ALA A 3 55.88 -8.00 13.27
CA ALA A 3 55.14 -6.78 12.97
C ALA A 3 53.79 -6.79 13.72
N ALA A 4 53.56 -5.79 14.56
CA ALA A 4 52.30 -5.59 15.27
C ALA A 4 51.20 -5.06 14.33
N PRO A 5 49.92 -5.44 14.51
CA PRO A 5 48.82 -4.99 13.67
C PRO A 5 48.44 -3.52 13.96
N ARG A 6 48.18 -2.75 12.90
CA ARG A 6 47.78 -1.33 12.96
C ARG A 6 46.39 -1.17 13.60
N LYS A 7 46.30 -0.28 14.58
CA LYS A 7 45.07 0.13 15.29
C LYS A 7 44.08 0.75 14.31
N GLY A 8 42.87 0.17 14.20
CA GLY A 8 41.80 0.68 13.33
C GLY A 8 41.33 2.08 13.74
N ARG A 9 41.15 2.96 12.75
CA ARG A 9 40.65 4.34 12.91
C ARG A 9 39.14 4.31 13.18
N LYS A 10 38.70 4.87 14.31
CA LYS A 10 37.26 5.06 14.61
C LYS A 10 36.68 6.05 13.60
N VAL A 11 35.65 5.63 12.88
CA VAL A 11 34.80 6.50 12.05
C VAL A 11 33.72 7.07 12.96
N SER A 12 33.64 8.39 13.07
CA SER A 12 32.54 9.09 13.74
C SER A 12 31.51 9.52 12.71
N PHE A 13 30.24 9.19 12.94
CA PHE A 13 29.13 9.75 12.18
C PHE A 13 28.75 11.09 12.82
N GLU A 14 28.74 12.16 12.03
CA GLU A 14 28.15 13.43 12.45
C GLU A 14 26.64 13.24 12.61
N ALA A 15 26.15 13.42 13.84
CA ALA A 15 24.72 13.47 14.11
C ALA A 15 24.18 14.78 13.52
N ALA A 16 23.40 14.69 12.45
CA ALA A 16 22.62 15.82 11.97
C ALA A 16 21.72 16.32 13.11
N ALA A 17 21.94 17.57 13.54
CA ALA A 17 21.13 18.25 14.53
C ALA A 17 19.68 18.36 14.03
N THR A 18 18.87 17.36 14.37
CA THR A 18 17.43 17.38 14.15
C THR A 18 16.83 18.14 15.34
N ALA A 19 16.00 19.16 15.08
CA ALA A 19 15.26 19.86 16.13
C ALA A 19 14.55 18.83 17.03
N PRO A 20 14.45 19.07 18.35
CA PRO A 20 13.84 18.12 19.27
C PRO A 20 12.42 17.79 18.79
N GLU A 21 12.23 16.53 18.39
CA GLU A 21 10.94 16.01 17.96
C GLU A 21 9.95 16.20 19.11
N ALA A 22 8.80 16.82 18.85
CA ALA A 22 7.80 17.07 19.88
C ALA A 22 7.46 15.74 20.57
N ASP A 23 7.39 15.74 21.91
CA ASP A 23 7.10 14.53 22.69
C ASP A 23 5.86 13.84 22.11
N PRO A 24 5.98 12.61 21.57
CA PRO A 24 4.85 11.90 20.97
C PRO A 24 3.64 11.78 21.91
N TRP A 25 3.88 11.76 23.23
CA TRP A 25 2.82 11.68 24.22
C TRP A 25 1.95 12.93 24.30
N SER A 26 2.51 14.11 24.01
CA SER A 26 1.77 15.36 23.95
C SER A 26 0.70 15.33 22.86
N GLN A 27 1.02 14.79 21.68
CA GLN A 27 0.07 14.64 20.58
C GLN A 27 -0.99 13.56 20.88
N ILE A 28 -0.57 12.42 21.42
CA ILE A 28 -1.48 11.31 21.77
C ILE A 28 -2.50 11.73 22.85
N SER A 29 -2.13 12.65 23.75
CA SER A 29 -3.01 13.16 24.81
C SER A 29 -4.28 13.81 24.28
N THR A 30 -4.25 14.31 23.03
CA THR A 30 -5.41 14.90 22.35
C THR A 30 -6.37 13.84 21.80
N LEU A 31 -5.96 12.56 21.72
CA LEU A 31 -6.62 11.47 21.02
C LEU A 31 -6.75 11.66 19.49
N ARG A 32 -6.10 12.69 18.93
CA ARG A 32 -6.05 12.96 17.51
C ARG A 32 -4.62 13.22 17.07
N PHE A 33 -4.01 12.25 16.39
CA PHE A 33 -2.59 12.29 16.06
C PHE A 33 -2.29 11.54 14.76
N MET A 34 -1.17 11.90 14.14
CA MET A 34 -0.69 11.24 12.92
C MET A 34 0.24 10.09 13.29
N ILE A 35 0.15 8.99 12.54
CA ILE A 35 1.13 7.91 12.56
C ILE A 35 1.70 7.76 11.15
N ASP A 36 3.02 7.77 11.03
CA ASP A 36 3.73 7.50 9.78
C ASP A 36 4.44 6.13 9.83
N PRO A 37 3.76 5.04 9.41
CA PRO A 37 4.40 3.74 9.30
C PRO A 37 5.41 3.71 8.15
N PRO A 38 6.46 2.86 8.23
CA PRO A 38 7.44 2.69 7.15
C PRO A 38 6.83 2.35 5.78
N TYR A 39 5.67 1.68 5.77
CA TYR A 39 4.99 1.29 4.53
C TYR A 39 3.56 1.82 4.45
N GLY A 40 3.27 2.50 3.33
CA GLY A 40 1.93 2.99 2.99
C GLY A 40 1.64 4.42 3.43
N GLY A 41 2.60 5.08 4.09
CA GLY A 41 2.61 6.49 4.51
C GLY A 41 1.61 6.84 5.60
N GLU A 42 1.46 8.15 5.82
CA GLU A 42 0.74 8.70 6.97
C GLU A 42 -0.73 8.28 7.11
N LEU A 43 -1.18 8.20 8.36
CA LEU A 43 -2.54 7.91 8.77
C LEU A 43 -2.94 8.75 9.98
N LEU A 44 -4.04 9.50 9.85
CA LEU A 44 -4.71 10.15 10.97
C LEU A 44 -5.41 9.11 11.84
N VAL A 45 -5.10 9.09 13.12
CA VAL A 45 -5.84 8.41 14.17
C VAL A 45 -6.72 9.43 14.88
N ASP A 46 -8.03 9.19 14.91
CA ASP A 46 -8.98 10.02 15.65
C ASP A 46 -9.82 9.14 16.58
N PHE A 47 -9.51 9.21 17.86
CA PHE A 47 -10.19 8.54 18.96
C PHE A 47 -10.88 9.52 19.92
N THR A 48 -11.07 10.78 19.50
CA THR A 48 -11.62 11.86 20.34
C THR A 48 -13.04 11.57 20.86
N SER A 49 -13.82 10.79 20.10
CA SER A 49 -15.17 10.36 20.47
C SER A 49 -15.22 9.16 21.42
N LEU A 50 -14.10 8.47 21.64
CA LEU A 50 -14.08 7.25 22.46
C LEU A 50 -14.23 7.58 23.95
N ARG A 51 -15.03 6.78 24.65
CA ARG A 51 -15.30 6.89 26.09
C ARG A 51 -15.28 5.50 26.74
N PRO A 52 -14.72 5.35 27.95
CA PRO A 52 -14.17 6.37 28.85
C PRO A 52 -12.80 6.92 28.37
N ARG A 53 -12.47 8.18 28.73
CA ARG A 53 -11.27 8.88 28.21
C ARG A 53 -9.97 8.21 28.65
N GLY A 54 -9.88 7.74 29.90
CA GLY A 54 -8.67 7.07 30.41
C GLY A 54 -8.33 5.80 29.61
N LEU A 55 -9.33 4.98 29.32
CA LEU A 55 -9.18 3.80 28.46
C LEU A 55 -8.81 4.19 27.02
N ALA A 56 -9.45 5.22 26.46
CA ALA A 56 -9.14 5.69 25.10
C ALA A 56 -7.67 6.15 24.99
N LEU A 57 -7.15 6.86 26.00
CA LEU A 57 -5.75 7.26 26.07
C LEU A 57 -4.83 6.05 26.15
N ALA A 58 -5.13 5.07 27.00
CA ALA A 58 -4.35 3.85 27.09
C ALA A 58 -4.33 3.07 25.76
N PHE A 59 -5.46 2.99 25.06
CA PHE A 59 -5.54 2.33 23.76
C PHE A 59 -4.82 3.10 22.65
N ALA A 60 -4.88 4.43 22.66
CA ALA A 60 -4.13 5.28 21.74
C ALA A 60 -2.62 5.09 21.91
N ARG A 61 -2.15 5.09 23.17
CA ARG A 61 -0.75 4.82 23.51
C ARG A 61 -0.33 3.41 23.10
N GLY A 62 -1.13 2.40 23.45
CA GLY A 62 -0.85 1.00 23.10
C GLY A 62 -0.81 0.77 21.59
N LEU A 63 -1.72 1.39 20.82
CA LEU A 63 -1.67 1.35 19.35
C LEU A 63 -0.39 2.01 18.82
N PHE A 64 -0.03 3.19 19.33
CA PHE A 64 1.20 3.89 18.92
C PHE A 64 2.45 3.03 19.17
N MET A 65 2.51 2.33 20.31
CA MET A 65 3.61 1.42 20.63
C MET A 65 3.64 0.14 19.80
N LEU A 66 2.52 -0.25 19.18
CA LEU A 66 2.50 -1.41 18.27
C LEU A 66 3.05 -1.09 16.87
N VAL A 67 3.23 0.19 16.53
CA VAL A 67 3.69 0.62 15.20
C VAL A 67 5.21 0.81 15.18
N ALA A 68 5.87 0.44 14.09
CA ALA A 68 7.30 0.68 13.92
C ALA A 68 7.67 2.18 14.05
N PRO A 69 8.88 2.49 14.55
CA PRO A 69 9.94 1.56 14.94
C PRO A 69 9.73 0.86 16.30
N ARG A 70 8.63 1.19 17.01
CA ARG A 70 8.38 0.77 18.41
C ARG A 70 7.79 -0.63 18.53
N GLY A 71 7.14 -1.11 17.47
CA GLY A 71 6.44 -2.38 17.48
C GLY A 71 6.36 -3.07 16.11
N PRO A 72 5.67 -4.22 16.06
CA PRO A 72 5.72 -5.13 14.91
C PRO A 72 4.86 -4.70 13.71
N ILE A 73 4.02 -3.66 13.85
CA ILE A 73 3.14 -3.21 12.77
C ILE A 73 3.88 -2.20 11.90
N LEU A 74 4.15 -2.59 10.66
CA LEU A 74 4.93 -1.79 9.72
C LEU A 74 4.08 -1.09 8.64
N VAL A 75 2.79 -1.45 8.53
CA VAL A 75 1.98 -1.12 7.34
C VAL A 75 0.73 -0.32 7.69
N ARG A 76 0.51 0.79 6.97
CA ARG A 76 -0.67 1.67 7.09
C ARG A 76 -2.00 0.94 7.09
N SER A 77 -2.19 -0.03 6.19
CA SER A 77 -3.45 -0.77 6.11
C SER A 77 -3.74 -1.56 7.39
N SER A 78 -2.71 -2.10 8.03
CA SER A 78 -2.84 -2.80 9.32
C SER A 78 -3.26 -1.82 10.41
N ILE A 79 -2.63 -0.64 10.50
CA ILE A 79 -3.01 0.40 11.47
C ILE A 79 -4.44 0.86 11.24
N LYS A 80 -4.83 1.08 9.97
CA LYS A 80 -6.22 1.43 9.60
C LYS A 80 -7.24 0.40 10.10
N THR A 81 -6.89 -0.90 10.14
CA THR A 81 -7.79 -1.90 10.76
C THR A 81 -7.96 -1.70 12.26
N TYR A 82 -6.93 -1.28 13.01
CA TYR A 82 -7.10 -0.92 14.42
C TYR A 82 -8.00 0.31 14.57
N VAL A 83 -7.71 1.38 13.82
CA VAL A 83 -8.48 2.64 13.89
C VAL A 83 -9.96 2.42 13.59
N THR A 84 -10.28 1.51 12.67
CA THR A 84 -11.68 1.21 12.27
C THR A 84 -12.38 0.19 13.16
N GLN A 85 -11.65 -0.72 13.81
CA GLN A 85 -12.26 -1.82 14.59
C GLN A 85 -12.28 -1.56 16.09
N LEU A 86 -11.29 -0.87 16.65
CA LEU A 86 -11.24 -0.54 18.07
C LEU A 86 -12.49 0.23 18.56
N PRO A 87 -13.06 1.20 17.81
CA PRO A 87 -14.27 1.89 18.23
C PRO A 87 -15.46 0.95 18.54
N SER A 88 -15.56 -0.21 17.89
CA SER A 88 -16.61 -1.19 18.17
C SER A 88 -16.52 -1.77 19.58
N PHE A 89 -15.32 -1.90 20.15
CA PHE A 89 -15.14 -2.35 21.53
C PHE A 89 -15.64 -1.29 22.53
N PHE A 90 -15.33 -0.02 22.28
CA PHE A 90 -15.83 1.08 23.12
C PHE A 90 -17.36 1.21 23.04
N ALA A 91 -17.94 1.01 21.85
CA ALA A 91 -19.39 0.98 21.68
C ALA A 91 -20.05 -0.18 22.46
N TYR A 92 -19.42 -1.35 22.49
CA TYR A 92 -19.85 -2.47 23.33
C TYR A 92 -19.78 -2.13 24.82
N LEU A 93 -18.65 -1.61 25.31
CA LEU A 93 -18.47 -1.26 26.73
C LEU A 93 -19.47 -0.20 27.20
N ALA A 94 -19.83 0.76 26.35
CA ALA A 94 -20.84 1.75 26.67
C ALA A 94 -22.23 1.13 26.97
N GLY A 95 -22.51 -0.07 26.43
CA GLY A 95 -23.75 -0.80 26.66
C GLY A 95 -23.75 -1.75 27.84
N THR A 96 -22.62 -1.98 28.53
CA THR A 96 -22.58 -2.93 29.66
C THR A 96 -23.01 -2.30 30.99
N GLY A 97 -22.90 -0.98 31.13
CA GLY A 97 -23.20 -0.27 32.38
C GLY A 97 -22.09 -0.35 33.44
N ASP A 98 -20.98 -1.03 33.13
CA ASP A 98 -19.85 -1.19 34.05
C ASP A 98 -19.07 0.11 34.22
N ARG A 99 -18.58 0.36 35.44
CA ARG A 99 -17.72 1.51 35.74
C ARG A 99 -16.28 1.21 35.31
N ILE A 100 -15.96 1.57 34.07
CA ILE A 100 -14.62 1.43 33.49
C ILE A 100 -14.03 2.82 33.33
N ASN A 101 -12.83 3.05 33.88
CA ASN A 101 -12.06 4.29 33.69
C ASN A 101 -10.79 4.03 32.88
N GLY A 102 -10.15 2.88 33.10
CA GLY A 102 -8.90 2.49 32.42
C GLY A 102 -8.74 0.98 32.25
N PRO A 103 -7.58 0.52 31.74
CA PRO A 103 -7.34 -0.90 31.47
C PRO A 103 -7.43 -1.81 32.70
N ALA A 104 -7.12 -1.29 33.90
CA ALA A 104 -7.18 -2.04 35.15
C ALA A 104 -8.62 -2.42 35.57
N ASP A 105 -9.63 -1.71 35.06
CA ASP A 105 -11.04 -2.00 35.34
C ASP A 105 -11.61 -3.08 34.40
N LEU A 106 -10.86 -3.46 33.36
CA LEU A 106 -11.30 -4.51 32.45
C LEU A 106 -11.17 -5.90 33.10
N ARG A 107 -12.12 -6.79 32.78
CA ARG A 107 -12.18 -8.18 33.23
C ARG A 107 -12.26 -9.11 32.02
N THR A 108 -12.10 -10.40 32.26
CA THR A 108 -12.26 -11.48 31.27
C THR A 108 -13.59 -11.36 30.52
N ASP A 109 -14.66 -11.09 31.27
CA ASP A 109 -16.03 -11.04 30.76
C ASP A 109 -16.26 -9.90 29.76
N HIS A 110 -15.48 -8.82 29.84
CA HIS A 110 -15.57 -7.75 28.85
C HIS A 110 -15.01 -8.19 27.48
N ILE A 111 -14.02 -9.08 27.45
CA ILE A 111 -13.45 -9.59 26.19
C ILE A 111 -14.36 -10.66 25.59
N ASP A 112 -14.82 -11.61 26.42
CA ASP A 112 -15.70 -12.68 25.96
C ASP A 112 -17.11 -12.15 25.61
N GLY A 113 -17.60 -11.18 26.38
CA GLY A 113 -18.84 -10.48 26.08
C GLY A 113 -18.76 -9.65 24.81
N PHE A 114 -17.61 -9.02 24.51
CA PHE A 114 -17.41 -8.33 23.23
C PHE A 114 -17.46 -9.30 22.05
N GLU A 115 -16.86 -10.49 22.17
CA GLU A 115 -16.95 -11.52 21.13
C GLU A 115 -18.41 -11.96 20.89
N ARG A 116 -19.19 -12.18 21.96
CA ARG A 116 -20.63 -12.48 21.87
C ARG A 116 -21.42 -11.33 21.24
N TRP A 117 -21.12 -10.09 21.62
CA TRP A 117 -21.75 -8.89 21.05
C TRP A 117 -21.48 -8.78 19.55
N LEU A 118 -20.25 -9.03 19.09
CA LEU A 118 -19.93 -9.06 17.66
C LEU A 118 -20.76 -10.12 16.90
N ALA A 119 -20.96 -11.29 17.49
CA ALA A 119 -21.81 -12.33 16.91
C ALA A 119 -23.27 -11.87 16.82
N ALA A 120 -23.80 -11.22 17.86
CA ALA A 120 -25.15 -10.63 17.85
C ALA A 120 -25.31 -9.51 16.80
N GLN A 121 -24.22 -8.78 16.50
CA GLN A 121 -24.15 -7.80 15.40
C GLN A 121 -23.94 -8.45 14.01
N GLY A 122 -24.11 -9.78 13.90
CA GLY A 122 -24.03 -10.51 12.63
C GLY A 122 -22.61 -10.74 12.11
N LYS A 123 -21.56 -10.52 12.92
CA LYS A 123 -20.19 -10.84 12.49
C LYS A 123 -20.00 -12.36 12.46
N SER A 124 -19.52 -12.88 11.34
CA SER A 124 -19.26 -14.31 11.19
C SER A 124 -18.16 -14.79 12.14
N ARG A 125 -18.14 -16.11 12.42
CA ARG A 125 -17.11 -16.77 13.24
C ARG A 125 -15.69 -16.62 12.70
N THR A 126 -15.52 -16.25 11.43
CA THR A 126 -14.20 -15.94 10.84
C THR A 126 -13.82 -14.47 10.99
N HIS A 127 -14.78 -13.57 11.16
CA HIS A 127 -14.55 -12.12 11.15
C HIS A 127 -14.53 -11.52 12.55
N ALA A 128 -15.41 -11.98 13.46
CA ALA A 128 -15.43 -11.51 14.85
C ALA A 128 -14.06 -11.64 15.55
N PRO A 129 -13.30 -12.76 15.41
CA PRO A 129 -11.98 -12.88 16.03
C PRO A 129 -10.98 -11.82 15.55
N THR A 130 -11.15 -11.26 14.35
CA THR A 130 -10.25 -10.21 13.85
C THR A 130 -10.40 -8.90 14.63
N TYR A 131 -11.61 -8.56 15.08
CA TYR A 131 -11.88 -7.40 15.93
C TYR A 131 -11.33 -7.63 17.34
N VAL A 132 -11.62 -8.81 17.92
CA VAL A 132 -11.13 -9.20 19.24
C VAL A 132 -9.60 -9.19 19.26
N ALA A 133 -8.94 -9.68 18.20
CA ALA A 133 -7.48 -9.67 18.09
C ALA A 133 -6.89 -8.26 18.21
N LYS A 134 -7.56 -7.21 17.72
CA LYS A 134 -7.07 -5.82 17.85
C LYS A 134 -7.07 -5.35 19.30
N VAL A 135 -8.17 -5.60 20.00
CA VAL A 135 -8.33 -5.30 21.42
C VAL A 135 -7.27 -6.06 22.22
N VAL A 136 -7.16 -7.36 21.99
CA VAL A 136 -6.18 -8.24 22.66
C VAL A 136 -4.74 -7.79 22.39
N SER A 137 -4.38 -7.42 21.15
CA SER A 137 -3.03 -6.91 20.85
C SER A 137 -2.68 -5.64 21.62
N VAL A 138 -3.62 -4.69 21.71
CA VAL A 138 -3.41 -3.42 22.42
C VAL A 138 -3.30 -3.67 23.92
N LEU A 139 -4.18 -4.49 24.49
CA LEU A 139 -4.14 -4.84 25.92
C LEU A 139 -2.90 -5.64 26.29
N ARG A 140 -2.44 -6.57 25.44
CA ARG A 140 -1.15 -7.26 25.63
C ARG A 140 0.01 -6.28 25.64
N ARG A 141 -0.02 -5.27 24.77
CA ARG A 141 1.03 -4.24 24.77
C ARG A 141 1.02 -3.43 26.07
N ILE A 142 -0.16 -2.99 26.52
CA ILE A 142 -0.32 -2.29 27.80
C ILE A 142 0.21 -3.14 28.96
N ALA A 143 -0.16 -4.43 29.02
CA ALA A 143 0.30 -5.34 30.06
C ALA A 143 1.81 -5.63 30.00
N ALA A 144 2.44 -5.53 28.82
CA ALA A 144 3.89 -5.65 28.66
C ALA A 144 4.64 -4.42 29.16
N ASP A 145 4.02 -3.23 29.09
CA ASP A 145 4.58 -1.98 29.63
C ASP A 145 4.44 -1.89 31.16
N GLY A 146 3.41 -2.52 31.74
CA GLY A 146 3.19 -2.63 33.18
C GLY A 146 2.18 -3.73 33.51
N PRO A 147 2.60 -4.89 34.06
CA PRO A 147 1.68 -6.00 34.35
C PRO A 147 0.56 -5.66 35.34
N GLU A 148 0.79 -4.68 36.22
CA GLU A 148 -0.17 -4.13 37.19
C GLU A 148 -1.26 -3.26 36.55
N LEU A 149 -1.06 -2.79 35.31
CA LEU A 149 -2.03 -1.97 34.59
C LEU A 149 -3.24 -2.77 34.11
N VAL A 150 -3.19 -4.09 34.19
CA VAL A 150 -4.24 -5.01 33.72
C VAL A 150 -4.51 -6.05 34.79
N ASP A 151 -5.80 -6.30 35.05
CA ASP A 151 -6.25 -7.33 35.99
C ASP A 151 -5.56 -8.69 35.74
N PRO A 152 -5.09 -9.40 36.78
CA PRO A 152 -4.40 -10.68 36.62
C PRO A 152 -5.20 -11.75 35.87
N GLY A 153 -6.50 -11.87 36.12
CA GLY A 153 -7.38 -12.82 35.42
C GLY A 153 -7.52 -12.44 33.94
N LEU A 154 -7.64 -11.15 33.65
CA LEU A 154 -7.62 -10.65 32.28
C LEU A 154 -6.29 -10.94 31.58
N ARG A 155 -5.13 -10.77 32.24
CA ARG A 155 -3.82 -11.09 31.65
C ARG A 155 -3.72 -12.54 31.17
N GLU A 156 -4.29 -13.47 31.93
CA GLU A 156 -4.35 -14.88 31.51
C GLU A 156 -5.26 -15.07 30.30
N ARG A 157 -6.45 -14.46 30.31
CA ARG A 157 -7.39 -14.49 29.16
C ARG A 157 -6.79 -13.89 27.89
N LEU A 158 -5.90 -12.90 28.03
CA LEU A 158 -5.23 -12.28 26.90
C LEU A 158 -4.26 -13.23 26.19
N ARG A 159 -3.88 -14.41 26.70
CA ARG A 159 -2.95 -15.33 26.01
C ARG A 159 -3.49 -15.88 24.68
N TYR A 160 -4.80 -15.91 24.50
CA TYR A 160 -5.46 -16.32 23.26
C TYR A 160 -6.45 -15.25 22.76
N VAL A 161 -6.81 -15.31 21.48
CA VAL A 161 -7.71 -14.31 20.88
C VAL A 161 -9.17 -14.64 21.21
N SER A 162 -9.59 -15.88 20.98
CA SER A 162 -10.97 -16.33 21.10
C SER A 162 -11.02 -17.59 21.95
N SER A 163 -12.05 -17.71 22.79
CA SER A 163 -12.37 -18.94 23.52
C SER A 163 -13.06 -19.98 22.63
N HIS A 164 -13.44 -19.61 21.40
CA HIS A 164 -14.04 -20.51 20.43
C HIS A 164 -12.98 -21.23 19.59
N PRO A 165 -13.27 -22.46 19.13
CA PRO A 165 -12.40 -23.17 18.19
C PRO A 165 -12.10 -22.34 16.94
N HIS A 166 -10.85 -22.36 16.49
CA HIS A 166 -10.45 -21.64 15.29
C HIS A 166 -11.16 -22.19 14.04
N VAL A 167 -11.99 -21.36 13.42
CA VAL A 167 -12.61 -21.68 12.13
C VAL A 167 -11.70 -21.21 11.00
N ARG A 168 -11.20 -22.15 10.19
CA ARG A 168 -10.40 -21.79 9.02
C ARG A 168 -11.26 -21.00 8.03
N PRO A 169 -10.84 -19.80 7.60
CA PRO A 169 -11.54 -19.07 6.57
C PRO A 169 -11.47 -19.85 5.26
N ARG A 170 -12.59 -19.90 4.53
CA ARG A 170 -12.61 -20.48 3.18
C ARG A 170 -11.61 -19.73 2.30
N PRO A 171 -10.58 -20.39 1.76
CA PRO A 171 -9.61 -19.73 0.90
C PRO A 171 -10.34 -19.14 -0.31
N ARG A 172 -10.03 -17.89 -0.68
CA ARG A 172 -10.53 -17.34 -1.94
C ARG A 172 -10.07 -18.19 -3.12
N ASP A 173 -10.94 -18.44 -4.08
CA ASP A 173 -10.58 -19.19 -5.28
C ASP A 173 -9.66 -18.38 -6.19
N ALA A 174 -8.85 -19.11 -6.96
CA ALA A 174 -8.13 -18.56 -8.10
C ALA A 174 -9.13 -18.13 -9.18
N TYR A 175 -8.73 -17.19 -10.02
CA TYR A 175 -9.43 -16.97 -11.28
C TYR A 175 -9.24 -18.17 -12.21
N SER A 176 -10.26 -18.46 -13.02
CA SER A 176 -10.17 -19.47 -14.06
C SER A 176 -9.08 -19.14 -15.10
N PRO A 177 -8.62 -20.13 -15.89
CA PRO A 177 -7.74 -19.88 -17.03
C PRO A 177 -8.30 -18.87 -18.03
N TYR A 178 -9.63 -18.83 -18.21
CA TYR A 178 -10.32 -17.90 -19.09
C TYR A 178 -10.16 -16.45 -18.60
N VAL A 179 -10.54 -16.17 -17.36
CA VAL A 179 -10.38 -14.83 -16.76
C VAL A 179 -8.91 -14.41 -16.70
N ALA A 180 -8.01 -15.34 -16.35
CA ALA A 180 -6.59 -15.06 -16.28
C ALA A 180 -5.96 -14.73 -17.64
N ARG A 181 -6.49 -15.27 -18.74
CA ARG A 181 -6.07 -14.94 -20.10
C ARG A 181 -6.50 -13.52 -20.46
N GLN A 182 -7.79 -13.18 -20.27
CA GLN A 182 -8.31 -11.83 -20.51
C GLN A 182 -7.48 -10.76 -19.77
N LEU A 183 -7.18 -11.00 -18.49
CA LEU A 183 -6.37 -10.08 -17.67
C LEU A 183 -4.94 -9.89 -18.23
N ARG A 184 -4.30 -10.96 -18.70
CA ARG A 184 -2.95 -10.87 -19.29
C ARG A 184 -2.97 -10.13 -20.62
N ASP A 185 -3.92 -10.45 -21.48
CA ASP A 185 -4.01 -9.87 -22.81
C ASP A 185 -4.32 -8.37 -22.73
N ALA A 186 -5.29 -7.98 -21.89
CA ALA A 186 -5.59 -6.58 -21.60
C ALA A 186 -4.38 -5.81 -21.05
N ALA A 187 -3.66 -6.40 -20.08
CA ALA A 187 -2.51 -5.75 -19.47
C ALA A 187 -1.31 -5.62 -20.43
N ARG A 188 -1.11 -6.60 -21.33
CA ARG A 188 -0.08 -6.55 -22.37
C ARG A 188 -0.42 -5.53 -23.45
N ALA A 189 -1.68 -5.44 -23.86
CA ALA A 189 -2.15 -4.41 -24.78
C ALA A 189 -1.89 -3.00 -24.22
N ASP A 190 -2.21 -2.79 -22.95
CA ASP A 190 -1.91 -1.51 -22.28
C ASP A 190 -0.41 -1.24 -22.17
N LEU A 191 0.42 -2.24 -21.85
CA LEU A 191 1.88 -2.07 -21.82
C LEU A 191 2.40 -1.58 -23.18
N VAL A 192 1.94 -2.16 -24.29
CA VAL A 192 2.31 -1.71 -25.64
C VAL A 192 1.84 -0.28 -25.90
N ALA A 193 0.61 0.06 -25.51
CA ALA A 193 0.06 1.41 -25.67
C ALA A 193 0.81 2.46 -24.83
N ILE A 194 1.21 2.10 -23.61
CA ILE A 194 2.02 2.94 -22.71
C ILE A 194 3.40 3.19 -23.34
N GLU A 195 4.07 2.13 -23.81
CA GLU A 195 5.37 2.23 -24.47
C GLU A 195 5.28 3.10 -25.74
N ALA A 196 4.23 2.93 -26.54
CA ALA A 196 3.99 3.76 -27.72
C ALA A 196 3.77 5.23 -27.34
N ARG A 197 2.92 5.50 -26.34
CA ARG A 197 2.62 6.86 -25.86
C ARG A 197 3.89 7.57 -25.39
N LEU A 198 4.68 6.94 -24.55
CA LEU A 198 5.90 7.55 -23.99
C LEU A 198 7.02 7.67 -25.04
N ARG A 199 7.07 6.77 -26.02
CA ARG A 199 8.00 6.90 -27.16
C ARG A 199 7.62 8.03 -28.11
N SER A 200 6.31 8.21 -28.39
CA SER A 200 5.83 9.35 -29.17
C SER A 200 6.09 10.68 -28.49
N GLY A 201 6.09 10.71 -27.16
CA GLY A 201 6.33 11.92 -26.38
C GLY A 201 5.19 12.95 -26.51
N PRO A 202 5.49 14.23 -26.24
CA PRO A 202 4.57 15.35 -26.41
C PRO A 202 3.87 15.36 -27.76
N ARG A 203 2.55 15.55 -27.75
CA ARG A 203 1.74 15.80 -28.96
C ARG A 203 1.19 17.20 -28.88
N PHE A 204 1.18 17.86 -30.03
CA PHE A 204 0.66 19.20 -30.22
C PHE A 204 -0.73 19.08 -30.87
N ASP A 205 -1.66 19.98 -30.53
CA ASP A 205 -2.92 20.06 -31.25
C ASP A 205 -2.66 20.44 -32.72
N GLU A 206 -3.58 20.08 -33.63
CA GLU A 206 -3.47 20.38 -35.06
C GLU A 206 -3.56 21.89 -35.39
N VAL A 207 -3.79 22.74 -34.39
CA VAL A 207 -3.88 24.20 -34.50
C VAL A 207 -2.47 24.81 -34.30
N PRO A 208 -1.80 25.27 -35.37
CA PRO A 208 -0.40 25.72 -35.30
C PRO A 208 -0.17 26.84 -34.28
N GLU A 209 -1.14 27.72 -34.07
CA GLU A 209 -1.05 28.85 -33.14
C GLU A 209 -0.99 28.42 -31.66
N THR A 210 -1.37 27.18 -31.34
CA THR A 210 -1.26 26.62 -29.98
C THR A 210 0.09 25.95 -29.73
N GLU A 211 0.87 25.67 -30.79
CA GLU A 211 2.07 24.85 -30.71
C GLU A 211 3.14 25.48 -29.80
N GLY A 212 3.33 26.81 -29.88
CA GLY A 212 4.26 27.53 -29.00
C GLY A 212 3.94 27.35 -27.53
N ALA A 213 2.67 27.53 -27.15
CA ALA A 213 2.21 27.37 -25.77
C ALA A 213 2.30 25.92 -25.30
N TYR A 214 2.07 24.95 -26.18
CA TYR A 214 2.33 23.54 -25.88
C TYR A 214 3.81 23.27 -25.63
N ARG A 215 4.72 23.78 -26.47
CA ARG A 215 6.17 23.62 -26.28
C ARG A 215 6.62 24.19 -24.94
N GLU A 216 6.16 25.39 -24.58
CA GLU A 216 6.43 26.00 -23.28
C GLU A 216 5.92 25.14 -22.11
N ALA A 217 4.69 24.62 -22.22
CA ALA A 217 4.11 23.77 -21.20
C ALA A 217 4.88 22.44 -21.04
N HIS A 218 5.26 21.79 -22.14
CA HIS A 218 6.05 20.56 -22.13
C HIS A 218 7.48 20.79 -21.61
N ALA A 219 8.12 21.90 -21.99
CA ALA A 219 9.43 22.28 -21.45
C ALA A 219 9.35 22.54 -19.94
N ALA A 220 8.27 23.18 -19.48
CA ALA A 220 8.05 23.42 -18.07
C ALA A 220 7.82 22.12 -17.27
N ILE A 221 7.16 21.12 -17.86
CA ILE A 221 7.05 19.77 -17.28
C ILE A 221 8.42 19.10 -17.23
N ASP A 222 9.20 19.14 -18.30
CA ASP A 222 10.52 18.51 -18.32
C ASP A 222 11.49 19.13 -17.29
N ALA A 223 11.40 20.44 -17.09
CA ALA A 223 12.24 21.13 -16.11
C ALA A 223 11.79 20.90 -14.65
N ARG A 224 10.48 20.97 -14.39
CA ARG A 224 9.95 21.04 -13.01
C ARG A 224 9.21 19.78 -12.56
N GLY A 225 8.95 18.84 -13.45
CA GLY A 225 8.21 17.61 -13.22
C GLY A 225 6.70 17.78 -13.29
N VAL A 226 6.16 18.81 -12.63
CA VAL A 226 4.72 19.06 -12.60
C VAL A 226 4.40 20.48 -13.05
N LEU A 227 3.43 20.58 -13.95
CA LEU A 227 2.83 21.84 -14.36
C LEU A 227 1.52 22.07 -13.60
N HIS A 228 1.55 23.01 -12.66
CA HIS A 228 0.42 23.37 -11.82
C HIS A 228 -0.50 24.36 -12.52
N TYR A 229 -1.76 24.41 -12.09
CA TYR A 229 -2.75 25.29 -12.70
C TYR A 229 -2.38 26.78 -12.62
N ARG A 230 -1.62 27.22 -11.60
CA ARG A 230 -1.20 28.62 -11.45
C ARG A 230 0.02 28.99 -12.30
N ASP A 231 0.65 28.02 -12.96
CA ASP A 231 1.84 28.30 -13.74
C ASP A 231 1.49 29.14 -14.98
N PRO A 232 2.31 30.16 -15.33
CA PRO A 232 2.08 30.99 -16.50
C PRO A 232 1.93 30.18 -17.79
N ALA A 233 2.78 29.16 -17.99
CA ALA A 233 2.70 28.27 -19.15
C ALA A 233 1.39 27.47 -19.21
N TYR A 234 0.86 27.04 -18.05
CA TYR A 234 -0.43 26.36 -17.99
C TYR A 234 -1.57 27.32 -18.33
N GLN A 235 -1.58 28.51 -17.72
CA GLN A 235 -2.63 29.52 -17.92
C GLN A 235 -2.67 30.01 -19.36
N SER A 236 -1.50 30.24 -19.98
CA SER A 236 -1.37 30.62 -21.39
C SER A 236 -1.99 29.56 -22.30
N LEU A 237 -1.57 28.30 -22.14
CA LEU A 237 -2.08 27.19 -22.95
C LEU A 237 -3.57 26.92 -22.71
N TYR A 238 -4.02 26.97 -21.45
CA TYR A 238 -5.43 26.79 -21.10
C TYR A 238 -6.32 27.86 -21.72
N LYS A 239 -5.91 29.13 -21.66
CA LYS A 239 -6.63 30.25 -22.27
C LYS A 239 -6.74 30.10 -23.79
N LEU A 240 -5.64 29.72 -24.46
CA LEU A 240 -5.64 29.50 -25.91
C LEU A 240 -6.56 28.34 -26.29
N ARG A 241 -6.52 27.22 -25.55
CA ARG A 241 -7.43 26.09 -25.77
C ARG A 241 -8.88 26.46 -25.54
N TRP A 242 -9.17 27.29 -24.52
CA TRP A 242 -10.53 27.79 -24.26
C TRP A 242 -11.07 28.63 -25.41
N ILE A 243 -10.28 29.58 -25.92
CA ILE A 243 -10.66 30.44 -27.06
C ILE A 243 -10.93 29.63 -28.33
N ARG A 244 -10.26 28.49 -28.48
CA ARG A 244 -10.38 27.60 -29.65
C ARG A 244 -11.35 26.43 -29.42
N GLU A 245 -12.11 26.45 -28.32
CA GLU A 245 -13.08 25.41 -27.96
C GLU A 245 -12.47 24.00 -27.82
N LEU A 246 -11.16 23.91 -27.58
CA LEU A 246 -10.40 22.66 -27.40
C LEU A 246 -10.55 22.13 -25.96
N SER A 247 -11.78 22.07 -25.44
CA SER A 247 -12.02 21.64 -24.05
C SER A 247 -11.85 20.13 -23.88
N GLY A 248 -11.31 19.71 -22.72
CA GLY A 248 -11.14 18.30 -22.39
C GLY A 248 -11.06 18.08 -20.89
N ALA A 249 -11.94 17.25 -20.34
CA ALA A 249 -12.09 17.02 -18.89
C ALA A 249 -10.83 16.46 -18.19
N ARG A 250 -9.79 16.10 -18.94
CA ARG A 250 -8.53 15.52 -18.46
C ARG A 250 -7.29 16.15 -19.12
N PHE A 251 -7.37 17.42 -19.50
CA PHE A 251 -6.28 18.10 -20.19
C PHE A 251 -4.95 18.02 -19.43
N ASN A 252 -4.92 18.43 -18.15
CA ASN A 252 -3.69 18.42 -17.36
C ASN A 252 -3.10 17.00 -17.23
N LEU A 253 -3.95 15.98 -17.02
CA LEU A 253 -3.51 14.58 -17.03
C LEU A 253 -2.91 14.16 -18.37
N SER A 254 -3.55 14.53 -19.48
CA SER A 254 -3.11 14.17 -20.84
C SER A 254 -1.76 14.80 -21.18
N LEU A 255 -1.54 16.03 -20.73
CA LEU A 255 -0.28 16.75 -20.90
C LEU A 255 0.88 16.02 -20.18
N HIS A 256 0.68 15.60 -18.93
CA HIS A 256 1.69 14.86 -18.17
C HIS A 256 1.83 13.39 -18.63
N ALA A 257 0.77 12.78 -19.18
CA ALA A 257 0.79 11.41 -19.69
C ALA A 257 1.75 11.21 -20.87
N ALA A 258 2.14 12.28 -21.56
CA ALA A 258 3.16 12.27 -22.60
C ALA A 258 4.58 12.07 -22.03
N HIS A 259 4.81 12.39 -20.76
CA HIS A 259 6.12 12.34 -20.11
C HIS A 259 6.26 11.17 -19.14
N TYR A 260 5.16 10.78 -18.48
CA TYR A 260 5.20 9.86 -17.35
C TYR A 260 4.17 8.74 -17.47
N LEU A 261 4.43 7.64 -16.74
CA LEU A 261 3.36 6.76 -16.30
C LEU A 261 2.33 7.58 -15.50
N THR A 262 1.06 7.26 -15.65
CA THR A 262 -0.06 7.83 -14.92
C THR A 262 -0.62 6.83 -13.92
N ALA A 263 -1.45 7.29 -12.99
CA ALA A 263 -2.18 6.40 -12.09
C ALA A 263 -2.97 5.28 -12.82
N HIS A 264 -3.47 5.54 -14.04
CA HIS A 264 -4.20 4.54 -14.83
C HIS A 264 -3.30 3.44 -15.40
N ASP A 265 -2.01 3.73 -15.61
CA ASP A 265 -1.05 2.77 -16.17
C ASP A 265 -0.54 1.78 -15.12
N VAL A 266 -0.63 2.14 -13.84
CA VAL A 266 -0.19 1.29 -12.72
C VAL A 266 -1.02 0.02 -12.62
N VAL A 267 -2.33 0.08 -12.85
CA VAL A 267 -3.23 -1.08 -12.72
C VAL A 267 -2.83 -2.24 -13.66
N PRO A 268 -2.75 -2.05 -14.99
CA PRO A 268 -2.36 -3.13 -15.90
C PRO A 268 -0.97 -3.66 -15.59
N LEU A 269 0.01 -2.79 -15.31
CA LEU A 269 1.38 -3.19 -15.00
C LEU A 269 1.46 -4.01 -13.70
N LEU A 270 0.72 -3.62 -12.66
CA LEU A 270 0.65 -4.36 -11.40
C LEU A 270 -0.03 -5.73 -11.57
N VAL A 271 -1.12 -5.78 -12.33
CA VAL A 271 -1.83 -7.03 -12.63
C VAL A 271 -0.92 -8.00 -13.37
N LEU A 272 -0.25 -7.52 -14.43
CA LEU A 272 0.68 -8.33 -15.21
C LEU A 272 1.84 -8.81 -14.34
N LEU A 273 2.47 -7.90 -13.58
CA LEU A 273 3.59 -8.26 -12.71
C LEU A 273 3.20 -9.33 -11.68
N SER A 274 2.02 -9.21 -11.06
CA SER A 274 1.55 -10.22 -10.09
C SER A 274 1.26 -11.58 -10.76
N LEU A 275 0.68 -11.58 -11.97
CA LEU A 275 0.36 -12.79 -12.73
C LEU A 275 1.55 -13.47 -13.39
N GLU A 276 2.68 -12.78 -13.57
CA GLU A 276 3.91 -13.32 -14.17
C GLU A 276 4.95 -13.73 -13.11
N THR A 277 4.97 -13.08 -11.94
CA THR A 277 5.93 -13.42 -10.85
C THR A 277 5.35 -14.34 -9.78
N GLY A 278 4.03 -14.34 -9.57
CA GLY A 278 3.41 -15.05 -8.44
C GLY A 278 3.75 -14.47 -7.06
N LEU A 279 4.29 -13.24 -7.02
CA LEU A 279 4.54 -12.50 -5.79
C LEU A 279 3.23 -12.13 -5.08
N GLU A 280 3.32 -11.91 -3.77
CA GLU A 280 2.21 -11.31 -3.03
C GLU A 280 1.98 -9.88 -3.51
N LEU A 281 0.73 -9.47 -3.64
CA LEU A 281 0.39 -8.14 -4.15
C LEU A 281 1.09 -7.01 -3.38
N GLU A 282 1.12 -7.11 -2.05
CA GLU A 282 1.81 -6.10 -1.23
C GLU A 282 3.31 -6.07 -1.48
N CYS A 283 3.93 -7.21 -1.77
CA CYS A 283 5.34 -7.26 -2.18
C CYS A 283 5.54 -6.60 -3.54
N CYS A 284 4.66 -6.84 -4.52
CA CYS A 284 4.73 -6.14 -5.82
C CYS A 284 4.68 -4.62 -5.64
N LYS A 285 3.83 -4.10 -4.75
CA LYS A 285 3.70 -2.67 -4.46
C LYS A 285 4.92 -2.05 -3.77
N SER A 286 5.69 -2.86 -3.05
CA SER A 286 6.85 -2.42 -2.28
C SER A 286 8.18 -2.79 -2.92
N LEU A 287 8.19 -3.33 -4.14
CA LEU A 287 9.44 -3.57 -4.86
C LEU A 287 10.18 -2.25 -5.05
N THR A 288 11.51 -2.33 -5.02
CA THR A 288 12.42 -1.21 -5.29
C THR A 288 13.06 -1.37 -6.67
N ILE A 289 13.72 -0.33 -7.16
CA ILE A 289 14.44 -0.36 -8.45
C ILE A 289 15.64 -1.31 -8.45
N ASP A 290 16.24 -1.60 -7.29
CA ASP A 290 17.36 -2.52 -7.11
C ASP A 290 16.91 -3.97 -6.79
N CYS A 291 15.62 -4.26 -6.92
CA CYS A 291 15.08 -5.57 -6.56
C CYS A 291 15.62 -6.73 -7.41
N LEU A 292 16.18 -6.47 -8.60
CA LEU A 292 16.75 -7.50 -9.47
C LEU A 292 18.22 -7.77 -9.12
N ARG A 293 18.54 -9.02 -8.77
CA ARG A 293 19.88 -9.46 -8.33
C ARG A 293 20.31 -10.76 -9.03
N ASN A 294 21.62 -11.03 -9.04
CA ASN A 294 22.21 -12.30 -9.46
C ASN A 294 21.73 -12.80 -10.85
N ALA A 295 21.71 -11.95 -11.86
CA ALA A 295 21.29 -12.34 -13.21
C ALA A 295 22.25 -13.41 -13.79
N SER A 296 21.72 -14.59 -14.12
CA SER A 296 22.50 -15.66 -14.75
C SER A 296 21.61 -16.66 -15.50
N GLY A 297 22.09 -17.17 -16.64
CA GLY A 297 21.43 -18.23 -17.40
C GLY A 297 19.97 -17.93 -17.81
N GLY A 298 19.67 -16.70 -18.25
CA GLY A 298 18.30 -16.31 -18.63
C GLY A 298 17.32 -16.19 -17.46
N THR A 299 17.82 -16.08 -16.24
CA THR A 299 17.02 -15.91 -15.02
C THR A 299 17.63 -14.85 -14.10
N VAL A 300 16.82 -14.32 -13.19
CA VAL A 300 17.22 -13.28 -12.23
C VAL A 300 16.50 -13.49 -10.89
N ASP A 301 17.12 -13.09 -9.79
CA ASP A 301 16.47 -13.06 -8.49
C ASP A 301 15.69 -11.76 -8.32
N VAL A 302 14.44 -11.85 -7.88
CA VAL A 302 13.68 -10.71 -7.39
C VAL A 302 13.75 -10.72 -5.86
N ALA A 303 14.48 -9.77 -5.28
CA ALA A 303 14.51 -9.49 -3.86
C ALA A 303 13.30 -8.66 -3.45
N TYR A 304 12.58 -9.11 -2.41
CA TYR A 304 11.39 -8.43 -1.92
C TYR A 304 11.23 -8.61 -0.41
N THR A 305 10.52 -7.68 0.23
CA THR A 305 10.24 -7.73 1.66
C THR A 305 8.84 -8.30 1.91
N LYS A 306 8.74 -9.34 2.73
CA LYS A 306 7.46 -9.93 3.13
C LYS A 306 7.00 -9.36 4.48
N LEU A 307 6.06 -8.42 4.42
CA LEU A 307 5.61 -7.63 5.57
C LEU A 307 4.76 -8.40 6.60
N ARG A 308 4.26 -9.61 6.25
CA ARG A 308 3.36 -10.41 7.12
C ARG A 308 4.03 -11.60 7.83
N ALA A 309 5.30 -11.89 7.55
CA ALA A 309 6.06 -12.91 8.26
C ALA A 309 7.01 -12.19 9.22
N HIS A 310 6.76 -12.30 10.53
CA HIS A 310 7.69 -11.87 11.60
C HIS A 310 8.37 -10.49 11.40
N GLY A 311 7.62 -9.47 10.96
CA GLY A 311 8.13 -8.09 10.93
C GLY A 311 9.14 -7.78 9.82
N ALA A 312 8.76 -8.01 8.55
CA ALA A 312 9.54 -7.70 7.34
C ALA A 312 10.76 -8.61 7.07
N GLU A 313 10.48 -9.85 6.69
CA GLU A 313 11.52 -10.78 6.23
C GLU A 313 11.93 -10.49 4.77
N HIS A 314 13.23 -10.33 4.51
CA HIS A 314 13.77 -10.29 3.15
C HIS A 314 13.71 -11.67 2.51
N LYS A 315 13.13 -11.75 1.31
CA LYS A 315 13.03 -12.99 0.52
C LYS A 315 13.49 -12.75 -0.91
N THR A 316 13.86 -13.83 -1.57
CA THR A 316 14.16 -13.85 -3.01
C THR A 316 13.25 -14.85 -3.72
N ILE A 317 12.99 -14.60 -4.99
CA ILE A 317 12.38 -15.58 -5.91
C ILE A 317 13.13 -15.53 -7.24
N ARG A 318 13.45 -16.70 -7.78
CA ARG A 318 14.06 -16.81 -9.12
C ARG A 318 12.98 -16.73 -10.19
N VAL A 319 13.17 -15.87 -11.17
CA VAL A 319 12.24 -15.73 -12.32
C VAL A 319 13.00 -15.74 -13.64
N ARG A 320 12.28 -16.02 -14.74
CA ARG A 320 12.84 -15.87 -16.10
C ARG A 320 13.16 -14.40 -16.38
N ASP A 321 14.25 -14.17 -17.10
CA ASP A 321 14.75 -12.85 -17.48
C ASP A 321 15.21 -12.84 -18.95
N GLY A 322 15.51 -11.66 -19.49
CA GLY A 322 16.11 -11.47 -20.81
C GLY A 322 15.12 -11.25 -21.96
N GLY A 323 13.90 -11.77 -21.86
CA GLY A 323 12.83 -11.53 -22.83
C GLY A 323 11.87 -10.42 -22.40
N SER A 324 11.30 -9.69 -23.36
CA SER A 324 10.27 -8.65 -23.15
C SER A 324 9.03 -9.14 -22.40
N SER A 325 8.69 -10.41 -22.56
CA SER A 325 7.55 -11.09 -21.94
C SER A 325 7.92 -11.81 -20.64
N THR A 326 9.19 -11.77 -20.23
CA THR A 326 9.64 -12.43 -18.99
C THR A 326 9.37 -11.56 -17.77
N PRO A 327 9.17 -12.16 -16.57
CA PRO A 327 8.94 -11.37 -15.37
C PRO A 327 10.11 -10.42 -15.02
N GLY A 328 11.36 -10.85 -15.20
CA GLY A 328 12.54 -9.99 -15.03
C GLY A 328 12.56 -8.85 -16.05
N GLY A 329 12.30 -9.14 -17.32
CA GLY A 329 12.20 -8.14 -18.38
C GLY A 329 11.09 -7.12 -18.14
N LEU A 330 9.94 -7.55 -17.60
CA LEU A 330 8.83 -6.67 -17.22
C LEU A 330 9.24 -5.68 -16.11
N ILE A 331 9.95 -6.15 -15.08
CA ILE A 331 10.44 -5.25 -14.02
C ILE A 331 11.41 -4.21 -14.61
N ARG A 332 12.35 -4.63 -15.46
CA ARG A 332 13.27 -3.71 -16.16
C ARG A 332 12.52 -2.68 -17.01
N ARG A 333 11.44 -3.10 -17.70
CA ARG A 333 10.57 -2.19 -18.45
C ARG A 333 9.89 -1.17 -17.56
N ILE A 334 9.32 -1.58 -16.43
CA ILE A 334 8.68 -0.66 -15.48
C ILE A 334 9.70 0.35 -14.94
N ILE A 335 10.93 -0.08 -14.65
CA ILE A 335 12.03 0.81 -14.25
C ILE A 335 12.30 1.83 -15.36
N ALA A 336 12.44 1.41 -16.62
CA ALA A 336 12.67 2.31 -17.75
C ALA A 336 11.51 3.30 -17.97
N LEU A 337 10.26 2.83 -17.89
CA LEU A 337 9.06 3.66 -18.08
C LEU A 337 8.87 4.70 -16.96
N SER A 338 9.38 4.44 -15.76
CA SER A 338 9.34 5.38 -14.64
C SER A 338 10.56 6.30 -14.55
N ALA A 339 11.59 6.10 -15.38
CA ALA A 339 12.87 6.81 -15.28
C ALA A 339 12.73 8.34 -15.34
N LYS A 340 11.91 8.86 -16.27
CA LYS A 340 11.71 10.32 -16.41
C LYS A 340 11.05 10.93 -15.18
N ALA A 341 10.09 10.24 -14.57
CA ALA A 341 9.42 10.72 -13.37
C ALA A 341 10.36 10.75 -12.15
N ARG A 342 11.32 9.81 -12.08
CA ARG A 342 12.29 9.70 -10.99
C ARG A 342 13.27 10.86 -10.89
N VAL A 343 13.50 11.58 -11.99
CA VAL A 343 14.28 12.83 -11.96
C VAL A 343 13.66 13.84 -10.98
N HIS A 344 12.34 13.78 -10.78
CA HIS A 344 11.59 14.68 -9.90
C HIS A 344 11.10 13.99 -8.61
N ASN A 345 11.38 12.70 -8.43
CA ASN A 345 11.03 11.95 -7.22
C ASN A 345 12.10 10.88 -6.95
N SER A 346 12.92 11.12 -5.92
CA SER A 346 14.09 10.30 -5.57
C SER A 346 13.75 8.96 -4.90
N SER A 347 12.48 8.58 -4.81
CA SER A 347 12.08 7.32 -4.20
C SER A 347 12.68 6.11 -4.93
N ASP A 348 13.16 5.15 -4.14
CA ASP A 348 13.62 3.84 -4.60
C ASP A 348 12.49 2.89 -5.00
N ASN A 349 11.23 3.23 -4.68
CA ASN A 349 10.06 2.40 -4.99
C ASN A 349 9.95 2.18 -6.51
N LEU A 350 9.61 0.96 -6.94
CA LEU A 350 9.44 0.59 -8.35
C LEU A 350 8.35 1.42 -9.04
N TRP A 351 7.37 1.91 -8.29
CA TRP A 351 6.23 2.65 -8.79
C TRP A 351 6.43 4.14 -8.54
N VAL A 352 6.89 4.85 -9.57
CA VAL A 352 6.90 6.31 -9.60
C VAL A 352 6.12 6.75 -10.82
N TYR A 353 5.08 7.55 -10.61
CA TYR A 353 4.12 7.93 -11.65
C TYR A 353 3.45 9.27 -11.31
N TYR A 354 2.85 9.89 -12.33
CA TYR A 354 2.06 11.10 -12.18
C TYR A 354 0.63 10.79 -11.73
N GLN A 355 0.17 11.50 -10.70
CA GLN A 355 -1.20 11.52 -10.21
C GLN A 355 -1.58 12.96 -9.87
N THR A 356 -2.76 13.42 -10.27
CA THR A 356 -3.36 14.73 -9.95
C THR A 356 -2.43 15.76 -9.28
N ASN A 357 -1.65 16.47 -10.10
CA ASN A 357 -0.72 17.54 -9.69
C ASN A 357 0.49 17.11 -8.83
N GLU A 358 0.87 15.84 -8.83
CA GLU A 358 2.09 15.36 -8.17
C GLU A 358 2.73 14.19 -8.93
N ILE A 359 4.07 14.07 -8.81
CA ILE A 359 4.78 12.84 -9.11
C ILE A 359 4.95 12.09 -7.79
N THR A 360 4.22 10.97 -7.67
CA THR A 360 4.11 10.23 -6.43
C THR A 360 4.81 8.88 -6.53
N ALA A 361 5.14 8.31 -5.38
CA ALA A 361 5.79 7.01 -5.24
C ALA A 361 4.91 6.03 -4.46
N GLY A 362 4.96 4.76 -4.86
CA GLY A 362 4.17 3.68 -4.27
C GLY A 362 2.72 3.64 -4.77
N ILE A 363 2.01 2.56 -4.46
CA ILE A 363 0.69 2.27 -5.03
C ILE A 363 -0.42 2.54 -4.03
N ARG A 364 -1.30 3.50 -4.34
CA ARG A 364 -2.55 3.77 -3.60
C ARG A 364 -3.79 3.71 -4.50
N GLN A 365 -3.83 2.78 -5.45
CA GLN A 365 -4.88 2.75 -6.47
C GLN A 365 -6.29 2.63 -5.85
N PRO A 366 -7.17 3.63 -6.08
CA PRO A 366 -8.58 3.54 -5.70
C PRO A 366 -9.27 2.37 -6.40
N ARG A 367 -10.30 1.81 -5.75
CA ARG A 367 -11.11 0.75 -6.34
C ARG A 367 -11.68 1.14 -7.70
N MET A 368 -12.12 2.39 -7.82
CA MET A 368 -12.67 2.98 -9.04
C MET A 368 -11.71 2.91 -10.23
N THR A 369 -10.39 3.05 -10.01
CA THR A 369 -9.40 2.93 -11.10
C THR A 369 -9.30 1.49 -11.61
N ILE A 370 -9.40 0.50 -10.71
CA ILE A 370 -9.38 -0.92 -11.07
C ILE A 370 -10.65 -1.27 -11.84
N ASP A 371 -11.82 -0.82 -11.37
CA ASP A 371 -13.11 -1.08 -12.01
C ASP A 371 -13.19 -0.44 -13.41
N ALA A 372 -12.73 0.80 -13.54
CA ALA A 372 -12.65 1.49 -14.83
C ALA A 372 -11.74 0.75 -15.83
N TRP A 373 -10.62 0.18 -15.35
CA TRP A 373 -9.73 -0.61 -16.20
C TRP A 373 -10.38 -1.90 -16.69
N THR A 374 -11.02 -2.66 -15.80
CA THR A 374 -11.74 -3.90 -16.18
C THR A 374 -12.90 -3.62 -17.13
N GLN A 375 -13.62 -2.51 -16.92
CA GLN A 375 -14.73 -2.10 -17.77
C GLN A 375 -14.25 -1.68 -19.16
N ARG A 376 -13.17 -0.87 -19.24
CA ARG A 376 -12.59 -0.43 -20.52
C ARG A 376 -12.21 -1.59 -21.43
N HIS A 377 -11.71 -2.68 -20.85
CA HIS A 377 -11.29 -3.88 -21.58
C HIS A 377 -12.39 -4.94 -21.72
N GLY A 378 -13.61 -4.68 -21.24
CA GLY A 378 -14.72 -5.62 -21.34
C GLY A 378 -14.47 -6.95 -20.63
N ILE A 379 -13.69 -6.96 -19.53
CA ILE A 379 -13.29 -8.20 -18.86
C ILE A 379 -14.47 -8.80 -18.11
N VAL A 380 -14.79 -10.06 -18.37
CA VAL A 380 -15.92 -10.78 -17.78
C VAL A 380 -15.50 -12.01 -16.97
N ASP A 381 -16.34 -12.39 -15.99
CA ASP A 381 -16.21 -13.63 -15.22
C ASP A 381 -16.65 -14.87 -16.04
N ASP A 382 -16.55 -16.06 -15.45
CA ASP A 382 -16.92 -17.32 -16.10
C ASP A 382 -18.42 -17.43 -16.45
N ALA A 383 -19.26 -16.55 -15.88
CA ALA A 383 -20.68 -16.45 -16.18
C ALA A 383 -20.99 -15.29 -17.17
N GLY A 384 -19.96 -14.67 -17.77
CA GLY A 384 -20.12 -13.58 -18.73
C GLY A 384 -20.48 -12.23 -18.10
N ARG A 385 -20.41 -12.08 -16.76
CA ARG A 385 -20.72 -10.81 -16.08
C ARG A 385 -19.47 -9.96 -15.93
N PRO A 386 -19.58 -8.62 -15.85
CA PRO A 386 -18.42 -7.74 -15.63
C PRO A 386 -17.58 -8.17 -14.42
N LEU A 387 -16.27 -8.32 -14.62
CA LEU A 387 -15.39 -8.85 -13.60
C LEU A 387 -15.16 -7.85 -12.45
N PHE A 388 -15.56 -8.22 -11.23
CA PHE A 388 -15.09 -7.55 -10.03
C PHE A 388 -13.66 -8.01 -9.68
N LEU A 389 -12.64 -7.34 -10.24
CA LEU A 389 -11.25 -7.76 -10.09
C LEU A 389 -10.72 -7.58 -8.66
N ARG A 390 -10.48 -8.67 -7.93
CA ARG A 390 -9.83 -8.70 -6.63
C ARG A 390 -8.36 -9.02 -6.82
N LEU A 391 -7.50 -8.01 -6.71
CA LEU A 391 -6.04 -8.17 -6.83
C LEU A 391 -5.46 -9.24 -5.89
N SER A 392 -6.10 -9.50 -4.74
CA SER A 392 -5.70 -10.57 -3.82
C SER A 392 -5.83 -12.01 -4.38
N GLN A 393 -6.56 -12.22 -5.48
CA GLN A 393 -6.69 -13.53 -6.13
C GLN A 393 -5.55 -13.81 -7.12
N LEU A 394 -4.86 -12.77 -7.63
CA LEU A 394 -3.86 -12.90 -8.70
C LEU A 394 -2.73 -13.89 -8.38
N ARG A 395 -2.18 -13.84 -7.16
CA ARG A 395 -1.16 -14.80 -6.74
C ARG A 395 -1.65 -16.24 -6.77
N LYS A 396 -2.89 -16.48 -6.31
CA LYS A 396 -3.48 -17.82 -6.32
C LYS A 396 -3.74 -18.27 -7.75
N THR A 397 -4.19 -17.35 -8.61
CA THR A 397 -4.32 -17.59 -10.05
C THR A 397 -3.00 -18.01 -10.68
N HIS A 398 -1.90 -17.30 -10.42
CA HIS A 398 -0.58 -17.71 -10.89
C HIS A 398 -0.24 -19.14 -10.43
N LYS A 399 -0.37 -19.42 -9.12
CA LYS A 399 -0.06 -20.75 -8.58
C LYS A 399 -0.90 -21.85 -9.20
N ALA A 400 -2.22 -21.66 -9.30
CA ALA A 400 -3.13 -22.64 -9.87
C ALA A 400 -2.78 -22.95 -11.34
N LEU A 401 -2.50 -21.92 -12.14
CA LEU A 401 -2.07 -22.10 -13.53
C LEU A 401 -0.69 -22.76 -13.67
N TRP A 402 0.20 -22.53 -12.70
CA TRP A 402 1.50 -23.19 -12.68
C TRP A 402 1.36 -24.68 -12.38
N TYR A 403 0.57 -25.05 -11.37
CA TYR A 403 0.26 -26.46 -11.07
C TYR A 403 -0.39 -27.19 -12.27
N LEU A 404 -1.32 -26.53 -12.97
CA LEU A 404 -1.92 -27.10 -14.18
C LEU A 404 -0.91 -27.33 -15.31
N LYS A 405 0.17 -26.54 -15.37
CA LYS A 405 1.23 -26.68 -16.37
C LYS A 405 2.28 -27.74 -16.00
N THR A 406 2.44 -28.04 -14.71
CA THR A 406 3.45 -28.99 -14.21
C THR A 406 2.87 -30.37 -13.89
N GLU A 407 1.59 -30.62 -14.20
CA GLU A 407 0.85 -31.87 -13.90
C GLU A 407 0.81 -32.26 -12.41
N GLY A 408 1.10 -31.31 -11.51
CA GLY A 408 1.21 -31.55 -10.06
C GLY A 408 2.59 -31.24 -9.54
#